data_AF-A0A2J4P7V7-F1
#
_entry.id   AF-A0A2J4P7V7-F1
#
_cell.length_a   1.000
_cell.length_b   1.000
_cell.length_c   1.000
_cell.angle_alpha   90.00
_cell.angle_beta   90.00
_cell.angle_gamma   90.00
#
_symmetry.space_group_name_H-M   'P 1'
#
loop_
_entity.id
_entity.type
_entity.pdbx_description
1 polymer ?
#
loop_
_entity_poly.entity_id
_entity_poly.type
_entity_poly.pdbx_seq_one_letter_code
_entity_poly.pdbx_strand_id
1 'polypeptide(L)'
;PESLPDLGLAPQVDDDAKHFAEMAKKFGEASMSDNGLTTSEQARVFAIGKLGNEVSHQLENWLSPWGNANVDLLVDKEGNFTGSKGSWFVPLQDNGDYLTWNQYSVTQRDTGLVGNIGLGQRWRMGSWLLGYNSFYDKALDDRMARGSVGAEAWGESLRLSANYYQPLGGWQQGSSLTQQQRMASGYDVTAQARLPFYQHINTSVSVEQYFGDSVDLFHS
;
A
#
# COMPACT_ATOMS: atom_id res chain seq x y z
N PRO A 1 -22.97 22.27 -30.28
CA PRO A 1 -22.25 22.17 -28.99
C PRO A 1 -22.52 20.78 -28.39
N GLU A 2 -21.68 19.81 -28.76
CA GLU A 2 -21.70 18.47 -28.16
C GLU A 2 -21.15 18.55 -26.74
N SER A 3 -21.97 18.12 -25.79
CA SER A 3 -21.59 17.96 -24.39
C SER A 3 -20.54 16.86 -24.29
N LEU A 4 -19.37 17.21 -23.74
CA LEU A 4 -18.28 16.29 -23.41
C LEU A 4 -18.78 15.19 -22.46
N PRO A 5 -18.28 13.94 -22.57
CA PRO A 5 -18.57 12.89 -21.61
C PRO A 5 -18.10 13.32 -20.22
N ASP A 6 -19.00 13.22 -19.24
CA ASP A 6 -18.71 13.43 -17.82
C ASP A 6 -17.75 12.33 -17.34
N LEU A 7 -16.44 12.64 -17.37
CA LEU A 7 -15.38 11.79 -16.87
C LEU A 7 -15.30 11.89 -15.34
N GLY A 8 -16.39 11.48 -14.68
CA GLY A 8 -16.49 11.15 -13.26
C GLY A 8 -15.50 11.88 -12.36
N LEU A 9 -15.65 13.20 -12.22
CA LEU A 9 -14.98 13.94 -11.16
C LEU A 9 -15.42 13.32 -9.84
N ALA A 10 -14.49 12.78 -9.06
CA ALA A 10 -14.78 12.22 -7.75
C ALA A 10 -15.48 13.28 -6.87
N PRO A 11 -16.63 12.95 -6.23
CA PRO A 11 -17.26 13.80 -5.24
C PRO A 11 -16.40 13.90 -3.98
N GLN A 12 -16.81 14.79 -3.10
CA GLN A 12 -15.97 15.46 -2.11
C GLN A 12 -15.28 14.51 -1.12
N VAL A 13 -14.14 14.94 -0.59
CA VAL A 13 -13.25 14.26 0.38
C VAL A 13 -13.97 13.56 1.54
N ASP A 14 -15.15 14.04 1.94
CA ASP A 14 -15.98 13.43 2.99
C ASP A 14 -16.59 12.07 2.59
N ASP A 15 -16.88 11.86 1.30
CA ASP A 15 -17.41 10.60 0.80
C ASP A 15 -16.27 9.57 0.64
N ASP A 16 -15.09 9.99 0.19
CA ASP A 16 -13.87 9.15 0.16
C ASP A 16 -13.52 8.60 1.54
N ALA A 17 -13.61 9.43 2.58
CA ALA A 17 -13.33 9.04 3.95
C ALA A 17 -14.32 7.99 4.48
N LYS A 18 -15.62 8.12 4.15
CA LYS A 18 -16.64 7.11 4.50
C LYS A 18 -16.38 5.80 3.77
N HIS A 19 -16.10 5.85 2.48
CA HIS A 19 -15.82 4.66 1.68
C HIS A 19 -14.55 3.94 2.14
N PHE A 20 -13.51 4.69 2.51
CA PHE A 20 -12.31 4.12 3.12
C PHE A 20 -12.60 3.47 4.48
N ALA A 21 -13.39 4.12 5.35
CA ALA A 21 -13.76 3.56 6.64
C ALA A 21 -14.58 2.28 6.50
N GLU A 22 -15.50 2.22 5.53
CA GLU A 22 -16.25 1.02 5.19
C GLU A 22 -15.35 -0.10 4.64
N MET A 23 -14.38 0.23 3.80
CA MET A 23 -13.38 -0.72 3.31
C MET A 23 -12.54 -1.27 4.45
N ALA A 24 -12.00 -0.40 5.32
CA ALA A 24 -11.23 -0.80 6.50
C ALA A 24 -12.05 -1.69 7.44
N LYS A 25 -13.33 -1.37 7.64
CA LYS A 25 -14.26 -2.16 8.44
C LYS A 25 -14.50 -3.55 7.84
N LYS A 26 -14.87 -3.63 6.55
CA LYS A 26 -15.11 -4.92 5.86
C LYS A 26 -13.86 -5.78 5.84
N PHE A 27 -12.69 -5.17 5.63
CA PHE A 27 -11.41 -5.85 5.67
C PHE A 27 -11.08 -6.38 7.06
N GLY A 28 -11.29 -5.58 8.10
CA GLY A 28 -11.15 -6.01 9.50
C GLY A 28 -12.10 -7.14 9.87
N GLU A 29 -13.39 -7.05 9.49
CA GLU A 29 -14.38 -8.10 9.71
C GLU A 29 -14.03 -9.41 9.00
N ALA A 30 -13.58 -9.34 7.74
CA ALA A 30 -13.13 -10.50 6.98
C ALA A 30 -11.86 -11.13 7.58
N SER A 31 -10.95 -10.32 8.13
CA SER A 31 -9.73 -10.81 8.80
C SER A 31 -10.00 -11.40 10.19
N MET A 32 -11.08 -10.99 10.86
CA MET A 32 -11.45 -11.46 12.22
C MET A 32 -12.49 -12.59 12.24
N SER A 33 -13.01 -13.02 11.08
CA SER A 33 -13.99 -14.11 11.01
C SER A 33 -13.37 -15.46 11.42
N ASP A 34 -13.56 -15.83 12.68
CA ASP A 34 -13.16 -17.11 13.28
C ASP A 34 -14.14 -18.23 12.88
N ASN A 35 -13.74 -19.07 11.91
CA ASN A 35 -14.46 -20.31 11.58
C ASN A 35 -13.71 -21.48 12.21
N GLY A 36 -14.17 -21.94 13.37
CA GLY A 36 -13.53 -22.95 14.23
C GLY A 36 -13.05 -24.24 13.55
N LEU A 37 -11.87 -24.17 12.93
CA LEU A 37 -11.14 -25.26 12.29
C LEU A 37 -9.69 -25.25 12.80
N THR A 38 -9.19 -26.43 13.18
CA THR A 38 -7.82 -26.62 13.67
C THR A 38 -6.79 -26.59 12.53
N THR A 39 -5.63 -25.99 12.83
CA THR A 39 -4.40 -25.58 12.09
C THR A 39 -3.96 -26.48 10.91
N SER A 40 -3.57 -25.99 9.73
CA SER A 40 -2.31 -25.25 9.44
C SER A 40 -2.43 -24.26 8.28
N GLU A 41 -1.50 -23.29 8.19
CA GLU A 41 -1.62 -21.99 7.50
C GLU A 41 -2.15 -22.03 6.06
N GLN A 42 -2.03 -23.15 5.36
CA GLN A 42 -2.56 -23.36 4.00
C GLN A 42 -4.10 -23.32 3.94
N ALA A 43 -4.82 -23.77 4.97
CA ALA A 43 -6.27 -23.70 5.01
C ALA A 43 -6.77 -22.25 5.24
N ARG A 44 -5.99 -21.44 5.98
CA ARG A 44 -6.25 -20.01 6.19
C ARG A 44 -5.99 -19.24 4.89
N VAL A 45 -4.89 -19.51 4.20
CA VAL A 45 -4.58 -18.94 2.88
C VAL A 45 -5.60 -19.37 1.82
N PHE A 46 -6.12 -20.59 1.88
CA PHE A 46 -7.15 -21.06 0.95
C PHE A 46 -8.55 -20.48 1.26
N ALA A 47 -8.90 -20.33 2.55
CA ALA A 47 -10.13 -19.68 2.98
C ALA A 47 -10.11 -18.18 2.67
N ILE A 48 -8.99 -17.49 2.94
CA ILE A 48 -8.76 -16.09 2.59
C ILE A 48 -8.59 -15.92 1.07
N GLY A 49 -8.07 -16.91 0.34
CA GLY A 49 -7.97 -16.85 -1.13
C GLY A 49 -9.33 -17.01 -1.83
N LYS A 50 -10.21 -17.89 -1.31
CA LYS A 50 -11.59 -18.02 -1.81
C LYS A 50 -12.50 -16.87 -1.39
N LEU A 51 -12.38 -16.39 -0.15
CA LEU A 51 -13.04 -15.16 0.30
C LEU A 51 -12.45 -13.94 -0.38
N GLY A 52 -11.14 -13.95 -0.65
CA GLY A 52 -10.39 -12.90 -1.32
C GLY A 52 -10.86 -12.71 -2.75
N ASN A 53 -11.12 -13.76 -3.51
CA ASN A 53 -11.72 -13.58 -4.84
C ASN A 53 -13.13 -12.98 -4.77
N GLU A 54 -13.99 -13.44 -3.86
CA GLU A 54 -15.37 -12.93 -3.75
C GLU A 54 -15.40 -11.48 -3.21
N VAL A 55 -14.58 -11.18 -2.19
CA VAL A 55 -14.42 -9.84 -1.59
C VAL A 55 -13.69 -8.91 -2.54
N SER A 56 -12.63 -9.36 -3.22
CA SER A 56 -11.95 -8.57 -4.26
C SER A 56 -12.89 -8.28 -5.41
N HIS A 57 -13.67 -9.23 -5.92
CA HIS A 57 -14.65 -8.97 -6.97
C HIS A 57 -15.77 -8.03 -6.52
N GLN A 58 -16.26 -8.15 -5.28
CA GLN A 58 -17.28 -7.24 -4.76
C GLN A 58 -16.73 -5.83 -4.48
N LEU A 59 -15.49 -5.71 -4.00
CA LEU A 59 -14.80 -4.43 -3.81
C LEU A 59 -14.44 -3.79 -5.15
N GLU A 60 -13.92 -4.56 -6.10
CA GLU A 60 -13.59 -4.14 -7.45
C GLU A 60 -14.84 -3.66 -8.19
N ASN A 61 -15.96 -4.37 -8.11
CA ASN A 61 -17.23 -3.93 -8.71
C ASN A 61 -17.79 -2.65 -8.05
N TRP A 62 -17.65 -2.49 -6.74
CA TRP A 62 -18.14 -1.31 -6.02
C TRP A 62 -17.26 -0.07 -6.23
N LEU A 63 -15.93 -0.28 -6.31
CA LEU A 63 -14.93 0.79 -6.33
C LEU A 63 -14.37 1.09 -7.73
N SER A 64 -14.59 0.22 -8.72
CA SER A 64 -14.16 0.44 -10.10
C SER A 64 -14.64 1.74 -10.74
N PRO A 65 -15.85 2.28 -10.44
CA PRO A 65 -16.22 3.60 -10.94
C PRO A 65 -15.40 4.75 -10.33
N TRP A 66 -14.68 4.48 -9.23
CA TRP A 66 -14.03 5.47 -8.38
C TRP A 66 -12.51 5.26 -8.26
N GLY A 67 -11.96 4.25 -8.95
CA GLY A 67 -10.54 3.92 -8.89
C GLY A 67 -10.24 2.43 -8.96
N ASN A 68 -9.01 2.06 -8.61
CA ASN A 68 -8.55 0.67 -8.60
C ASN A 68 -8.43 0.18 -7.16
N ALA A 69 -9.17 -0.86 -6.81
CA ALA A 69 -9.07 -1.54 -5.52
C ALA A 69 -8.31 -2.86 -5.67
N ASN A 70 -7.41 -3.15 -4.74
CA ASN A 70 -6.62 -4.38 -4.74
C ASN A 70 -6.52 -4.97 -3.34
N VAL A 71 -6.51 -6.31 -3.26
CA VAL A 71 -6.31 -7.06 -2.01
C VAL A 71 -5.14 -8.00 -2.20
N ASP A 72 -4.10 -7.82 -1.39
CA ASP A 72 -2.88 -8.62 -1.38
C ASP A 72 -2.80 -9.49 -0.13
N LEU A 73 -2.28 -10.72 -0.28
CA LEU A 73 -1.91 -11.60 0.83
C LEU A 73 -0.41 -11.52 1.04
N LEU A 74 -0.01 -11.28 2.29
CA LEU A 74 1.38 -11.10 2.67
C LEU A 74 1.94 -12.42 3.18
N VAL A 75 3.09 -12.82 2.65
CA VAL A 75 3.84 -14.01 3.07
C VAL A 75 5.28 -13.62 3.40
N ASP A 76 5.88 -14.28 4.40
CA ASP A 76 7.30 -14.13 4.70
C ASP A 76 8.19 -14.93 3.71
N LYS A 77 9.50 -14.94 3.95
CA LYS A 77 10.48 -15.63 3.09
C LYS A 77 10.38 -17.15 3.22
N GLU A 78 9.87 -17.61 4.36
CA GLU A 78 9.65 -19.00 4.72
C GLU A 78 8.32 -19.53 4.15
N GLY A 79 7.48 -18.64 3.60
CA GLY A 79 6.20 -18.96 2.99
C GLY A 79 5.03 -18.96 3.97
N ASN A 80 5.23 -18.50 5.21
CA ASN A 80 4.17 -18.36 6.18
C ASN A 80 3.35 -17.11 5.89
N PHE A 81 2.04 -17.21 6.10
CA PHE A 81 1.14 -16.09 5.99
C PHE A 81 1.38 -15.09 7.13
N THR A 82 1.74 -13.86 6.79
CA THR A 82 2.04 -12.78 7.75
C THR A 82 0.97 -11.70 7.82
N GLY A 83 -0.06 -11.80 6.96
CA GLY A 83 -1.19 -10.88 6.98
C GLY A 83 -1.76 -10.57 5.60
N SER A 84 -2.50 -9.48 5.52
CA SER A 84 -3.20 -9.05 4.32
C SER A 84 -3.13 -7.53 4.16
N LYS A 85 -3.31 -7.07 2.93
CA LYS A 85 -3.35 -5.64 2.60
C LYS A 85 -4.52 -5.34 1.67
N GLY A 86 -5.36 -4.38 2.02
CA GLY A 86 -6.32 -3.75 1.12
C GLY A 86 -5.79 -2.39 0.67
N SER A 87 -5.91 -2.08 -0.62
CA SER A 87 -5.53 -0.77 -1.16
C SER A 87 -6.56 -0.25 -2.15
N TRP A 88 -6.73 1.07 -2.21
CA TRP A 88 -7.63 1.76 -3.09
C TRP A 88 -6.92 2.99 -3.67
N PHE A 89 -6.77 3.00 -4.99
CA PHE A 89 -6.12 4.04 -5.77
C PHE A 89 -7.18 4.86 -6.49
N VAL A 90 -7.25 6.16 -6.24
CA VAL A 90 -8.25 7.08 -6.77
C VAL A 90 -7.56 8.08 -7.72
N PRO A 91 -7.82 8.02 -9.04
CA PRO A 91 -7.38 9.05 -9.96
C PRO A 91 -8.24 10.31 -9.76
N LEU A 92 -7.67 11.37 -9.19
CA LEU A 92 -8.39 12.62 -8.95
C LEU A 92 -8.51 13.46 -10.21
N GLN A 93 -7.45 13.45 -11.01
CA GLN A 93 -7.39 14.19 -12.26
C GLN A 93 -6.45 13.48 -13.22
N ASP A 94 -6.97 13.08 -14.38
CA ASP A 94 -6.21 12.50 -15.48
C ASP A 94 -6.56 13.24 -16.77
N ASN A 95 -5.54 13.74 -17.46
CA ASN A 95 -5.71 14.37 -18.77
C ASN A 95 -4.75 13.81 -19.83
N GLY A 96 -4.11 12.67 -19.56
CA GLY A 96 -3.12 12.03 -20.45
C GLY A 96 -1.69 12.59 -20.36
N ASP A 97 -1.54 13.86 -20.00
CA ASP A 97 -0.24 14.52 -19.77
C ASP A 97 0.19 14.46 -18.31
N TYR A 98 -0.75 14.54 -17.37
CA TYR A 98 -0.51 14.32 -15.95
C TYR A 98 -1.67 13.59 -15.27
N LEU A 99 -1.32 12.93 -14.17
CA LEU A 99 -2.21 12.18 -13.30
C LEU A 99 -1.95 12.63 -11.86
N THR A 100 -2.94 13.26 -11.24
CA THR A 100 -2.99 13.49 -9.80
C THR A 100 -3.84 12.40 -9.16
N TRP A 101 -3.33 11.75 -8.13
CA TRP A 101 -3.97 10.58 -7.53
C TRP A 101 -3.85 10.60 -6.00
N ASN A 102 -4.86 10.03 -5.36
CA ASN A 102 -4.81 9.65 -3.96
C ASN A 102 -4.75 8.13 -3.85
N GLN A 103 -4.14 7.63 -2.78
CA GLN A 103 -4.13 6.22 -2.47
C GLN A 103 -4.37 6.01 -0.98
N TYR A 104 -5.24 5.08 -0.66
CA TYR A 104 -5.52 4.66 0.68
C TYR A 104 -5.21 3.17 0.81
N SER A 105 -4.59 2.74 1.90
CA SER A 105 -4.41 1.33 2.16
C SER A 105 -4.50 0.99 3.63
N VAL A 106 -4.92 -0.23 3.91
CA VAL A 106 -4.96 -0.82 5.24
C VAL A 106 -4.21 -2.14 5.17
N THR A 107 -3.25 -2.31 6.07
CA THR A 107 -2.46 -3.52 6.17
C THR A 107 -2.67 -4.13 7.55
N GLN A 108 -3.18 -5.35 7.60
CA GLN A 108 -3.22 -6.16 8.82
C GLN A 108 -2.03 -7.11 8.81
N ARG A 109 -1.19 -7.04 9.84
CA ARG A 109 -0.13 -8.03 10.10
C ARG A 109 -0.34 -8.66 11.47
N ASP A 110 0.42 -9.70 11.78
CA ASP A 110 0.45 -10.28 13.13
C ASP A 110 0.91 -9.27 14.19
N THR A 111 1.73 -8.30 13.79
CA THR A 111 2.22 -7.20 14.65
C THR A 111 1.24 -6.03 14.80
N GLY A 112 0.13 -6.02 14.06
CA GLY A 112 -0.91 -5.01 14.20
C GLY A 112 -1.45 -4.44 12.89
N LEU A 113 -2.35 -3.46 13.04
CA LEU A 113 -3.05 -2.79 11.94
C LEU A 113 -2.37 -1.46 11.58
N VAL A 114 -2.02 -1.28 10.30
CA VAL A 114 -1.40 -0.06 9.77
C VAL A 114 -2.27 0.54 8.66
N GLY A 115 -2.68 1.78 8.84
CA GLY A 115 -3.35 2.57 7.81
C GLY A 115 -2.35 3.46 7.07
N ASN A 116 -2.47 3.58 5.75
CA ASN A 116 -1.66 4.49 4.93
C ASN A 116 -2.58 5.35 4.08
N ILE A 117 -2.24 6.63 3.96
CA ILE A 117 -2.86 7.56 3.02
C ILE A 117 -1.74 8.25 2.25
N GLY A 118 -1.88 8.40 0.95
CA GLY A 118 -0.91 9.07 0.12
C GLY A 118 -1.55 9.88 -0.99
N LEU A 119 -0.80 10.90 -1.40
CA LEU A 119 -1.12 11.78 -2.52
C LEU A 119 0.11 11.81 -3.43
N GLY A 120 -0.12 11.76 -4.73
CA GLY A 120 0.97 11.89 -5.68
C GLY A 120 0.53 12.53 -6.99
N GLN A 121 1.54 12.94 -7.74
CA GLN A 121 1.36 13.44 -9.09
C GLN A 121 2.39 12.79 -10.00
N ARG A 122 1.93 12.38 -11.19
CA ARG A 122 2.78 11.90 -12.28
C ARG A 122 2.54 12.75 -13.51
N TRP A 123 3.57 13.00 -14.30
CA TRP A 123 3.48 13.69 -15.58
C TRP A 123 4.34 13.00 -16.64
N ARG A 124 3.87 13.07 -17.87
CA ARG A 124 4.54 12.51 -19.04
C ARG A 124 5.57 13.49 -19.56
N MET A 125 6.79 13.01 -19.75
CA MET A 125 7.88 13.74 -20.38
C MET A 125 8.51 12.85 -21.46
N GLY A 126 7.99 12.97 -22.69
CA GLY A 126 8.36 12.07 -23.79
C GLY A 126 7.92 10.63 -23.51
N SER A 127 8.86 9.69 -23.54
CA SER A 127 8.64 8.28 -23.21
C SER A 127 8.73 7.95 -21.71
N TRP A 128 8.97 8.96 -20.87
CA TRP A 128 9.07 8.82 -19.42
C TRP A 128 7.83 9.34 -18.72
N LEU A 129 7.43 8.68 -17.65
CA LEU A 129 6.46 9.16 -16.68
C LEU A 129 7.22 9.46 -15.39
N LEU A 130 7.31 10.73 -15.05
CA LEU A 130 7.98 11.18 -13.83
C LEU A 130 6.93 11.50 -12.78
N GLY A 131 7.26 11.37 -11.51
CA GLY A 131 6.33 11.72 -10.46
C GLY A 131 6.97 11.91 -9.10
N TYR A 132 6.16 12.46 -8.21
CA TYR A 132 6.44 12.48 -6.80
C TYR A 132 5.21 12.01 -6.03
N ASN A 133 5.43 11.51 -4.84
CA ASN A 133 4.39 11.06 -3.95
C ASN A 133 4.73 11.46 -2.50
N SER A 134 3.73 11.51 -1.65
CA SER A 134 3.91 11.57 -0.21
C SER A 134 2.90 10.66 0.45
N PHE A 135 3.35 9.93 1.46
CA PHE A 135 2.49 9.07 2.25
C PHE A 135 2.56 9.42 3.73
N TYR A 136 1.47 9.11 4.42
CA TYR A 136 1.36 9.11 5.87
C TYR A 136 0.91 7.73 6.31
N ASP A 137 1.78 7.05 7.03
CA ASP A 137 1.56 5.75 7.64
C ASP A 137 1.23 5.94 9.12
N LYS A 138 0.25 5.19 9.62
CA LYS A 138 -0.08 5.15 11.05
C LYS A 138 -0.33 3.72 11.51
N ALA A 139 0.49 3.25 12.43
CA ALA A 139 0.20 2.05 13.22
C ALA A 139 -0.91 2.40 14.21
N LEU A 140 -2.06 1.75 14.07
CA LEU A 140 -3.25 2.07 14.85
C LEU A 140 -3.15 1.51 16.27
N ASP A 141 -2.48 0.37 16.43
CA ASP A 141 -2.30 -0.30 17.72
C ASP A 141 -1.26 0.42 18.60
N ASP A 142 -0.09 0.75 18.03
CA ASP A 142 1.02 1.38 18.75
C ASP A 142 1.04 2.91 18.66
N ARG A 143 0.03 3.53 18.03
CA ARG A 143 -0.09 4.99 17.83
C ARG A 143 1.17 5.66 17.27
N MET A 144 1.98 4.91 16.51
CA MET A 144 3.14 5.43 15.80
C MET A 144 2.75 5.92 14.42
N ALA A 145 3.41 6.99 13.97
CA ALA A 145 3.20 7.52 12.64
C ALA A 145 4.52 7.79 11.93
N ARG A 146 4.48 7.73 10.60
CA ARG A 146 5.61 8.00 9.72
C ARG A 146 5.11 8.67 8.46
N GLY A 147 5.85 9.66 8.01
CA GLY A 147 5.66 10.30 6.74
C GLY A 147 6.70 9.78 5.76
N SER A 148 6.35 9.73 4.50
CA SER A 148 7.32 9.54 3.44
C SER A 148 7.11 10.53 2.31
N VAL A 149 8.19 10.77 1.58
CA VAL A 149 8.18 11.47 0.30
C VAL A 149 8.95 10.63 -0.69
N GLY A 150 8.41 10.50 -1.89
CA GLY A 150 8.97 9.66 -2.93
C GLY A 150 9.08 10.39 -4.27
N ALA A 151 10.03 9.94 -5.08
CA ALA A 151 10.17 10.31 -6.47
C ALA A 151 10.17 9.06 -7.35
N GLU A 152 9.53 9.14 -8.50
CA GLU A 152 9.36 8.02 -9.42
C GLU A 152 9.74 8.45 -10.84
N ALA A 153 10.36 7.54 -11.60
CA ALA A 153 10.65 7.70 -13.01
C ALA A 153 10.41 6.37 -13.74
N TRP A 154 9.37 6.31 -14.55
CA TRP A 154 8.96 5.11 -15.29
C TRP A 154 9.17 5.32 -16.77
N GLY A 155 10.09 4.56 -17.36
CA GLY A 155 10.24 4.40 -18.80
C GLY A 155 9.62 3.09 -19.29
N GLU A 156 9.84 2.78 -20.56
CA GLU A 156 9.27 1.58 -21.21
C GLU A 156 9.78 0.26 -20.62
N SER A 157 11.07 0.20 -20.28
CA SER A 157 11.74 -1.01 -19.78
C SER A 157 12.39 -0.84 -18.41
N LEU A 158 12.33 0.37 -17.83
CA LEU A 158 12.97 0.71 -16.56
C LEU A 158 12.02 1.51 -15.69
N ARG A 159 11.87 1.12 -14.43
CA ARG A 159 11.17 1.90 -13.41
C ARG A 159 12.13 2.16 -12.26
N LEU A 160 12.25 3.42 -11.89
CA LEU A 160 13.06 3.87 -10.77
C LEU A 160 12.11 4.50 -9.75
N SER A 161 12.32 4.19 -8.48
CA SER A 161 11.67 4.87 -7.38
C SER A 161 12.69 5.12 -6.26
N ALA A 162 12.57 6.25 -5.61
CA ALA A 162 13.32 6.56 -4.40
C ALA A 162 12.35 7.12 -3.37
N ASN A 163 12.34 6.55 -2.17
CA ASN A 163 11.47 6.99 -1.09
C ASN A 163 12.31 7.33 0.13
N TYR A 164 11.96 8.43 0.80
CA TYR A 164 12.53 8.83 2.07
C TYR A 164 11.46 8.75 3.15
N TYR A 165 11.79 8.07 4.25
CA TYR A 165 10.89 7.81 5.36
C TYR A 165 11.34 8.57 6.60
N GLN A 166 10.41 9.31 7.19
CA GLN A 166 10.64 10.08 8.41
C GLN A 166 9.58 9.78 9.47
N PRO A 167 9.96 9.28 10.65
CA PRO A 167 9.03 9.06 11.75
C PRO A 167 8.42 10.38 12.26
N LEU A 168 7.09 10.43 12.24
CA LEU A 168 6.26 11.54 12.68
C LEU A 168 5.79 11.25 14.11
N GLY A 169 6.71 11.38 15.07
CA GLY A 169 6.47 11.08 16.48
C GLY A 169 7.78 10.89 17.23
N GLY A 170 7.77 11.24 18.52
CA GLY A 170 8.86 10.91 19.43
C GLY A 170 8.85 9.44 19.81
N TRP A 171 9.87 9.03 20.58
CA TRP A 171 9.93 7.72 21.22
C TRP A 171 8.67 7.46 22.06
N GLN A 172 8.01 6.33 21.81
CA GLN A 172 6.86 5.88 22.61
C GLN A 172 7.26 4.68 23.47
N GLN A 173 6.63 4.56 24.63
CA GLN A 173 6.89 3.45 25.56
C GLN A 173 6.32 2.17 24.95
N GLY A 174 7.19 1.18 24.69
CA GLY A 174 6.80 -0.11 24.14
C GLY A 174 6.02 -0.96 25.15
N SER A 175 5.53 -2.11 24.70
CA SER A 175 4.77 -3.09 25.49
C SER A 175 5.54 -3.70 26.67
N SER A 176 6.87 -3.52 26.71
CA SER A 176 7.70 -3.73 27.90
C SER A 176 8.10 -2.39 28.51
N LEU A 177 7.91 -2.23 29.83
CA LEU A 177 8.20 -1.02 30.61
C LEU A 177 9.64 -0.48 30.48
N THR A 178 10.55 -1.22 29.83
CA THR A 178 11.97 -0.91 29.68
C THR A 178 12.40 -0.52 28.27
N GLN A 179 11.53 -0.56 27.25
CA GLN A 179 11.92 -0.27 25.87
C GLN A 179 11.11 0.89 25.29
N GLN A 180 11.81 1.81 24.64
CA GLN A 180 11.21 2.88 23.84
C GLN A 180 11.29 2.47 22.37
N GLN A 181 10.20 2.63 21.64
CA GLN A 181 10.12 2.29 20.23
C GLN A 181 9.75 3.55 19.42
N ARG A 182 10.31 3.65 18.22
CA ARG A 182 9.99 4.68 17.22
C ARG A 182 10.15 4.04 15.85
N MET A 183 9.33 4.42 14.89
CA MET A 183 9.54 4.00 13.50
C MET A 183 10.92 4.46 13.01
N ALA A 184 11.64 3.60 12.29
CA ALA A 184 12.96 3.94 11.77
C ALA A 184 12.85 4.97 10.64
N SER A 185 13.74 5.97 10.65
CA SER A 185 13.99 6.81 9.48
C SER A 185 14.84 6.03 8.49
N GLY A 186 14.62 6.22 7.19
CA GLY A 186 15.39 5.52 6.19
C GLY A 186 15.12 6.02 4.79
N TYR A 187 15.83 5.46 3.82
CA TYR A 187 15.50 5.61 2.42
C TYR A 187 15.52 4.25 1.73
N ASP A 188 14.68 4.12 0.72
CA ASP A 188 14.78 3.06 -0.26
C ASP A 188 15.06 3.67 -1.64
N VAL A 189 15.82 2.92 -2.43
CA VAL A 189 15.96 3.15 -3.86
C VAL A 189 15.72 1.82 -4.56
N THR A 190 14.73 1.80 -5.44
CA THR A 190 14.35 0.60 -6.18
C THR A 190 14.48 0.85 -7.68
N ALA A 191 15.12 -0.09 -8.37
CA ALA A 191 15.23 -0.14 -9.82
C ALA A 191 14.64 -1.45 -10.34
N GLN A 192 13.59 -1.36 -11.14
CA GLN A 192 12.97 -2.51 -11.80
C GLN A 192 13.22 -2.42 -13.30
N ALA A 193 13.87 -3.43 -13.86
CA ALA A 193 14.13 -3.54 -15.29
C ALA A 193 13.36 -4.72 -15.87
N ARG A 194 12.70 -4.48 -17.01
CA ARG A 194 12.11 -5.53 -17.84
C ARG A 194 13.07 -5.87 -18.97
N LEU A 195 13.40 -7.15 -19.13
CA LEU A 195 14.27 -7.58 -20.21
C LEU A 195 13.48 -7.62 -21.54
N PRO A 196 13.95 -6.95 -22.61
CA PRO A 196 13.21 -6.85 -23.87
C PRO A 196 13.03 -8.20 -24.57
N PHE A 197 13.91 -9.16 -24.30
CA PHE A 197 13.89 -10.52 -24.87
C PHE A 197 13.14 -11.55 -23.99
N TYR A 198 12.73 -11.20 -22.77
CA TYR A 198 12.00 -12.09 -21.86
C TYR A 198 10.96 -11.30 -21.06
N GLN A 199 9.81 -11.04 -21.68
CA GLN A 199 8.75 -10.19 -21.10
C GLN A 199 8.06 -10.79 -19.86
N HIS A 200 8.23 -12.09 -19.60
CA HIS A 200 7.68 -12.79 -18.44
C HIS A 200 8.58 -12.67 -17.19
N ILE A 201 9.80 -12.12 -17.34
CA ILE A 201 10.75 -11.96 -16.23
C ILE A 201 10.93 -10.47 -15.98
N ASN A 202 10.49 -10.01 -14.81
CA ASN A 202 10.81 -8.70 -14.29
C ASN A 202 11.97 -8.86 -13.31
N THR A 203 13.07 -8.12 -13.51
CA THR A 203 14.20 -8.08 -12.58
C THR A 203 14.06 -6.84 -11.72
N SER A 204 14.07 -7.01 -10.39
CA SER A 204 14.01 -5.90 -9.44
C SER A 204 15.25 -5.90 -8.55
N VAL A 205 15.85 -4.74 -8.34
CA VAL A 205 16.92 -4.51 -7.39
C VAL A 205 16.48 -3.37 -6.49
N SER A 206 16.42 -3.62 -5.17
CA SER A 206 16.13 -2.61 -4.17
C SER A 206 17.30 -2.50 -3.19
N VAL A 207 17.61 -1.27 -2.80
CA VAL A 207 18.57 -0.96 -1.74
C VAL A 207 17.81 -0.16 -0.69
N GLU A 208 17.78 -0.66 0.54
CA GLU A 208 17.13 -0.01 1.67
C GLU A 208 18.16 0.29 2.75
N GLN A 209 18.14 1.50 3.30
CA GLN A 209 18.99 1.90 4.41
C GLN A 209 18.16 2.61 5.47
N TYR A 210 18.17 2.05 6.68
CA TYR A 210 17.49 2.60 7.84
C TYR A 210 18.50 3.08 8.88
N PHE A 211 18.19 4.17 9.56
CA PHE A 211 19.00 4.80 10.59
C PHE A 211 18.33 4.62 11.95
N GLY A 212 19.01 3.93 12.89
CA GLY A 212 18.58 3.74 14.28
C GLY A 212 19.55 2.84 15.06
N ASP A 213 19.63 3.02 16.39
CA ASP A 213 20.60 2.32 17.26
C ASP A 213 20.27 0.83 17.48
N SER A 214 19.07 0.39 17.11
CA SER A 214 18.64 -1.01 17.03
C SER A 214 17.44 -1.10 16.10
N VAL A 215 17.69 -1.30 14.81
CA VAL A 215 16.62 -1.51 13.81
C VAL A 215 16.37 -3.00 13.67
N ASP A 216 15.16 -3.43 13.99
CA ASP A 216 14.73 -4.82 13.87
C ASP A 216 14.42 -5.12 12.40
N LEU A 217 15.46 -5.38 11.62
CA LEU A 217 15.38 -5.64 10.18
C LEU A 217 15.24 -7.13 9.85
N PHE A 218 15.55 -8.00 10.81
CA PHE A 218 15.61 -9.45 10.61
C PHE A 218 15.22 -10.18 11.89
N HIS A 219 14.01 -10.74 11.92
CA HIS A 219 13.78 -11.92 12.75
C HIS A 219 14.26 -13.14 11.96
N SER A 220 15.27 -13.82 12.51
CA SER A 220 15.72 -15.15 12.07
C SER A 220 14.82 -16.24 12.63
#